data_AF-A0A7S2BPK9-F1
#
_entry.id   AF-A0A7S2BPK9-F1
#
_cell.length_a   1.000
_cell.length_b   1.000
_cell.length_c   1.000
_cell.angle_alpha   90.00
_cell.angle_beta   90.00
_cell.angle_gamma   90.00
#
_symmetry.space_group_name_H-M   'P 1'
#
loop_
_entity.id
_entity.type
_entity.pdbx_description
1 polymer ?
#
loop_
_entity_poly.entity_id
_entity_poly.type
_entity_poly.pdbx_seq_one_letter_code
_entity_poly.pdbx_strand_id
1 'polypeptide(L)'
;NTTCVSATYNYLGFVTRKMSTPDYTASEEYYRKAIDLWPSNCGALSYLTELYLTLGNETMAVRTVESLCDRCGNEDESSDVEDALDAFSGSDFDAPDYDACYAESSGKSR
;
A
#
# COMPACT_ATOMS: atom_id res chain seq x y z
N ASN A 1 -0.74 15.26 -16.41
CA ASN A 1 -1.44 14.07 -15.89
C ASN A 1 -0.68 13.59 -14.67
N THR A 2 -1.20 13.80 -13.46
CA THR A 2 -0.49 13.52 -12.19
C THR A 2 -0.46 12.04 -11.83
N THR A 3 -1.41 11.23 -12.31
CA THR A 3 -1.44 9.78 -12.06
C THR A 3 -0.29 9.06 -12.75
N CYS A 4 0.08 9.45 -13.98
CA CYS A 4 1.27 8.91 -14.66
C CYS A 4 2.57 9.22 -13.89
N VAL A 5 2.68 10.42 -13.34
CA VAL A 5 3.85 10.82 -12.53
C VAL A 5 3.86 10.02 -11.22
N SER A 6 2.70 9.86 -10.59
CA SER A 6 2.54 9.02 -9.41
C SER A 6 2.96 7.56 -9.67
N ALA A 7 2.52 6.96 -10.77
CA ALA A 7 2.93 5.62 -11.16
C ALA A 7 4.45 5.51 -11.39
N THR A 8 5.08 6.55 -11.97
CA THR A 8 6.54 6.59 -12.14
C THR A 8 7.24 6.57 -10.78
N TYR A 9 6.77 7.35 -9.81
CA TYR A 9 7.30 7.33 -8.45
C TYR A 9 7.05 5.99 -7.75
N ASN A 10 5.90 5.35 -7.96
CA ASN A 10 5.65 4.02 -7.45
C ASN A 10 6.73 3.02 -7.91
N TYR A 11 7.01 2.98 -9.22
CA TYR A 11 8.05 2.10 -9.76
C TYR A 11 9.46 2.45 -9.29
N LEU A 12 9.77 3.74 -9.11
CA LEU A 12 11.04 4.15 -8.52
C LEU A 12 11.18 3.62 -7.08
N GLY A 13 10.13 3.71 -6.28
CA GLY A 13 10.09 3.11 -4.95
C GLY A 13 10.32 1.60 -5.00
N PHE A 14 9.57 0.90 -5.86
CA PHE A 14 9.67 -0.55 -6.02
C PHE A 14 11.09 -1.00 -6.39
N VAL A 15 11.67 -0.42 -7.44
CA VAL A 15 13.01 -0.79 -7.90
C VAL A 15 14.05 -0.50 -6.83
N THR A 16 13.97 0.67 -6.16
CA THR A 16 14.92 1.08 -5.12
C THR A 16 14.89 0.14 -3.91
N ARG A 17 13.69 -0.30 -3.49
CA ARG A 17 13.52 -1.31 -2.42
C ARG A 17 14.08 -2.68 -2.78
N LYS A 18 14.03 -3.08 -4.06
CA LYS A 18 14.40 -4.42 -4.53
C LYS A 18 15.83 -4.54 -5.08
N MET A 19 16.63 -3.47 -5.03
CA MET A 19 18.05 -3.52 -5.41
C MET A 19 18.84 -4.52 -4.55
N SER A 20 20.00 -4.98 -5.02
CA SER A 20 20.90 -5.85 -4.25
C SER A 20 21.37 -5.23 -2.93
N THR A 21 21.39 -3.90 -2.87
CA THR A 21 21.57 -3.11 -1.66
C THR A 21 20.42 -2.12 -1.59
N PRO A 22 19.33 -2.45 -0.88
CA PRO A 22 18.14 -1.60 -0.82
C PRO A 22 18.41 -0.23 -0.20
N ASP A 23 17.84 0.82 -0.79
CA ASP A 23 17.73 2.14 -0.17
C ASP A 23 16.27 2.36 0.28
N TYR A 24 15.98 1.96 1.51
CA TYR A 24 14.64 2.04 2.07
C TYR A 24 14.18 3.48 2.31
N THR A 25 15.10 4.41 2.60
CA THR A 25 14.76 5.82 2.78
C THR A 25 14.29 6.44 1.46
N ALA A 26 15.05 6.25 0.38
CA ALA A 26 14.66 6.72 -0.94
C ALA A 26 13.37 6.03 -1.42
N SER A 27 13.22 4.72 -1.16
CA SER A 27 11.98 4.00 -1.48
C SER A 27 10.76 4.61 -0.79
N GLU A 28 10.84 4.91 0.50
CA GLU A 28 9.76 5.53 1.26
C GLU A 28 9.39 6.90 0.68
N GLU A 29 10.39 7.75 0.39
CA GLU A 29 10.17 9.07 -0.20
C GLU A 29 9.44 8.98 -1.54
N TYR A 30 9.80 8.02 -2.39
CA TYR A 30 9.14 7.81 -3.67
C TYR A 30 7.69 7.35 -3.52
N TYR A 31 7.40 6.37 -2.67
CA TYR A 31 6.00 5.95 -2.45
C TYR A 31 5.17 7.09 -1.87
N ARG A 32 5.69 7.82 -0.88
CA ARG A 32 5.00 8.99 -0.32
C ARG A 32 4.76 10.07 -1.37
N LYS A 33 5.70 10.28 -2.30
CA LYS A 33 5.50 11.22 -3.41
C LYS A 33 4.45 10.72 -4.40
N ALA A 34 4.40 9.42 -4.68
CA ALA A 34 3.35 8.82 -5.49
C ALA A 34 1.96 9.07 -4.86
N ILE A 35 1.82 8.83 -3.55
CA ILE A 35 0.57 9.01 -2.80
C ILE A 35 0.19 10.49 -2.72
N ASP A 36 1.14 11.42 -2.53
CA ASP A 36 0.90 12.87 -2.56
C ASP A 36 0.30 13.33 -3.91
N LEU A 37 0.78 12.75 -5.02
CA LEU A 37 0.31 13.08 -6.37
C LEU A 37 -1.01 12.40 -6.77
N TRP A 38 -1.23 11.19 -6.26
CA TRP A 38 -2.44 10.42 -6.46
C TRP A 38 -2.74 9.64 -5.17
N PRO A 39 -3.62 10.19 -4.32
CA PRO A 39 -3.86 9.59 -3.01
C PRO A 39 -4.46 8.17 -3.05
N SER A 40 -5.10 7.77 -4.15
CA SER A 40 -5.61 6.41 -4.37
C SER A 40 -4.71 5.60 -5.31
N ASN A 41 -3.39 5.81 -5.28
CA ASN A 41 -2.44 4.92 -5.94
C ASN A 41 -2.30 3.65 -5.09
N CYS A 42 -3.13 2.65 -5.39
CA CYS A 42 -3.25 1.40 -4.63
C CYS A 42 -1.90 0.66 -4.52
N GLY A 43 -1.17 0.52 -5.63
CA GLY A 43 0.14 -0.10 -5.62
C GLY A 43 1.18 0.64 -4.77
N ALA A 44 1.17 1.97 -4.74
CA ALA A 44 2.07 2.74 -3.89
C ALA A 44 1.73 2.60 -2.39
N LEU A 45 0.44 2.54 -2.05
CA LEU A 45 -0.01 2.28 -0.68
C LEU A 45 0.35 0.86 -0.25
N SER A 46 0.13 -0.14 -1.11
CA SER A 46 0.49 -1.53 -0.86
C SER A 46 2.00 -1.72 -0.65
N TYR A 47 2.84 -1.22 -1.56
CA TYR A 47 4.29 -1.32 -1.40
C TYR A 47 4.85 -0.51 -0.23
N LEU A 48 4.20 0.59 0.16
CA LEU A 48 4.59 1.33 1.36
C LEU A 48 4.23 0.55 2.63
N THR A 49 3.10 -0.15 2.67
CA THR A 49 2.76 -1.10 3.74
C THR A 49 3.83 -2.17 3.87
N GLU A 50 4.17 -2.86 2.77
CA GLU A 50 5.24 -3.87 2.78
C GLU A 50 6.58 -3.32 3.27
N LEU A 51 6.92 -2.09 2.86
CA LEU A 51 8.15 -1.44 3.29
C LEU A 51 8.16 -1.20 4.80
N TYR A 52 7.06 -0.71 5.37
CA TYR A 52 6.98 -0.49 6.82
C TYR A 52 7.03 -1.80 7.61
N LEU A 53 6.41 -2.87 7.12
CA LEU A 53 6.57 -4.21 7.70
C LEU A 53 8.03 -4.67 7.66
N THR A 54 8.70 -4.50 6.51
CA THR A 54 10.13 -4.83 6.34
C THR A 54 11.02 -4.07 7.34
N LEU A 55 10.66 -2.83 7.66
CA LEU A 55 11.39 -1.97 8.60
C LEU A 55 11.00 -2.21 10.08
N GLY A 56 10.06 -3.10 10.36
CA GLY A 56 9.54 -3.33 11.70
C GLY A 56 8.70 -2.17 12.25
N ASN A 57 8.17 -1.30 11.38
CA ASN A 57 7.39 -0.13 11.75
C ASN A 57 5.88 -0.44 11.66
N GLU A 58 5.41 -1.30 12.56
CA GLU A 58 4.02 -1.76 12.65
C GLU A 58 3.01 -0.61 12.63
N THR A 59 3.24 0.43 13.44
CA THR A 59 2.33 1.58 13.52
C THR A 59 2.12 2.25 12.17
N MET A 60 3.18 2.39 11.36
CA MET A 60 3.06 2.98 10.03
C MET A 60 2.49 2.00 9.01
N ALA A 61 2.80 0.71 9.12
CA ALA A 61 2.20 -0.33 8.28
C ALA A 61 0.67 -0.35 8.44
N VAL A 62 0.17 -0.40 9.67
CA VAL A 62 -1.27 -0.40 9.99
C VAL A 62 -1.97 0.85 9.45
N ARG A 63 -1.39 2.03 9.63
CA ARG A 63 -2.00 3.27 9.08
C ARG A 63 -2.05 3.28 7.56
N THR A 64 -1.04 2.72 6.92
CA THR A 64 -0.93 2.73 5.45
C THR A 64 -1.92 1.75 4.84
N VAL A 65 -2.08 0.56 5.44
CA VAL A 65 -3.01 -0.46 4.94
C VAL A 65 -4.47 -0.10 5.23
N GLU A 66 -4.79 0.58 6.34
CA GLU A 66 -6.11 1.20 6.55
C GLU A 66 -6.42 2.21 5.43
N SER A 67 -5.45 3.05 5.08
CA SER A 67 -5.58 3.99 3.97
C SER A 67 -5.75 3.27 2.62
N LEU A 68 -5.10 2.13 2.43
CA LEU A 68 -5.26 1.30 1.24
C LEU A 68 -6.68 0.75 1.16
N CYS A 69 -7.18 0.15 2.24
CA CYS A 69 -8.56 -0.33 2.32
C CYS A 69 -9.60 0.75 2.02
N ASP A 70 -9.50 1.91 2.66
CA ASP A 70 -10.44 3.02 2.49
C ASP A 70 -10.53 3.51 1.03
N ARG A 71 -9.44 3.38 0.29
CA ARG A 71 -9.29 4.00 -1.04
C ARG A 71 -9.41 2.99 -2.19
N CYS A 72 -9.12 1.72 -1.92
CA CYS A 72 -8.94 0.67 -2.93
C CYS A 72 -9.73 -0.61 -2.61
N GLY A 73 -10.42 -0.70 -1.45
CA GLY A 73 -11.20 -1.87 -1.03
C GLY A 73 -12.49 -2.13 -1.81
N ASN A 74 -12.60 -1.71 -3.07
CA ASN A 74 -13.72 -2.05 -3.94
C ASN A 74 -13.29 -2.93 -5.12
N GLU A 75 -14.27 -3.62 -5.72
CA GLU A 75 -14.14 -4.88 -6.49
C GLU A 75 -13.18 -4.86 -7.70
N ASP A 76 -12.66 -3.71 -8.10
CA ASP A 76 -11.81 -3.56 -9.30
C ASP A 76 -10.29 -3.45 -8.99
N GLU A 77 -9.86 -3.24 -7.73
CA GLU A 77 -8.44 -3.07 -7.33
C GLU A 77 -8.05 -4.00 -6.16
N SER A 78 -8.57 -5.23 -6.14
CA SER A 78 -8.42 -6.16 -5.01
C SER A 78 -6.99 -6.68 -4.81
N SER A 79 -6.18 -6.78 -5.87
CA SER A 79 -4.87 -7.45 -5.77
C SER A 79 -3.87 -6.68 -4.91
N ASP A 80 -3.83 -5.34 -5.00
CA ASP A 80 -2.92 -4.54 -4.18
C ASP A 80 -3.29 -4.62 -2.69
N VAL A 81 -4.59 -4.70 -2.40
CA VAL A 81 -5.10 -4.92 -1.04
C VAL A 81 -4.69 -6.32 -0.58
N GLU A 82 -5.00 -7.36 -1.35
CA GLU A 82 -4.61 -8.75 -1.07
C GLU A 82 -3.10 -8.92 -0.81
N ASP A 83 -2.25 -8.32 -1.64
CA ASP A 83 -0.79 -8.36 -1.49
C ASP A 83 -0.33 -7.75 -0.16
N ALA A 84 -0.93 -6.62 0.24
CA ALA A 84 -0.61 -5.98 1.53
C ALA A 84 -1.06 -6.85 2.71
N LEU A 85 -2.19 -7.54 2.60
CA LEU A 85 -2.72 -8.44 3.62
C LEU A 85 -1.87 -9.70 3.78
N ASP A 86 -1.44 -10.27 2.67
CA ASP A 86 -0.52 -11.41 2.66
C ASP A 86 0.82 -11.03 3.30
N ALA A 87 1.32 -9.81 3.03
CA ALA A 87 2.53 -9.31 3.66
C ALA A 87 2.41 -9.22 5.19
N PHE A 88 1.27 -8.83 5.74
CA PHE A 88 1.02 -8.89 7.19
C PHE A 88 1.02 -10.33 7.71
N SER A 89 0.34 -11.23 7.00
CA SER A 89 0.28 -12.66 7.35
C SER A 89 1.66 -13.33 7.36
N GLY A 90 2.58 -12.85 6.52
CA GLY A 90 3.99 -13.27 6.50
C GLY A 90 4.91 -12.53 7.49
N SER A 91 4.38 -11.59 8.28
CA SER A 91 5.13 -10.79 9.25
C SER A 91 4.87 -11.26 10.70
N ASP A 92 5.59 -10.67 11.66
CA ASP A 92 5.35 -10.90 13.10
C ASP A 92 4.23 -10.01 13.68
N PHE A 93 3.59 -9.17 12.84
CA PHE A 93 2.63 -8.16 13.28
C PHE A 93 1.20 -8.57 12.98
N ASP A 94 0.31 -8.26 13.93
CA ASP A 94 -1.11 -8.48 13.73
C ASP A 94 -1.67 -7.43 12.77
N ALA A 95 -2.41 -7.96 11.82
CA ALA A 95 -3.10 -7.24 10.79
C ALA A 95 -4.39 -6.61 11.39
N PRO A 96 -4.78 -5.36 11.09
CA PRO A 96 -6.05 -4.77 11.56
C PRO A 96 -7.28 -5.56 11.06
N ASP A 97 -8.50 -5.23 11.53
CA ASP A 97 -9.73 -5.94 11.12
C ASP A 97 -10.08 -5.64 9.65
N TYR A 98 -9.74 -6.58 8.76
CA TYR A 98 -9.86 -6.43 7.30
C TYR A 98 -11.19 -6.89 6.71
N ASP A 99 -12.04 -7.59 7.47
CA ASP A 99 -13.39 -7.94 6.98
C ASP A 99 -14.17 -6.65 6.63
N ALA A 100 -13.85 -5.54 7.32
CA ALA A 100 -14.36 -4.20 7.03
C ALA A 100 -13.90 -3.63 5.68
N CYS A 101 -12.72 -4.01 5.18
CA CYS A 101 -12.17 -3.47 3.92
C CYS A 101 -12.98 -3.90 2.70
N TYR A 102 -13.63 -5.06 2.77
CA TYR A 102 -14.45 -5.61 1.68
C TYR A 102 -15.96 -5.55 1.98
N ALA A 103 -16.38 -5.29 3.22
CA ALA A 103 -17.78 -5.33 3.64
C ALA A 103 -18.70 -4.26 2.98
N GLU A 104 -18.17 -3.17 2.43
CA GLU A 104 -18.99 -2.15 1.74
C GLU A 104 -19.43 -2.55 0.31
N SER A 105 -18.88 -3.62 -0.27
CA SER A 105 -19.32 -4.17 -1.57
C SER A 105 -20.76 -4.72 -1.55
N SER A 106 -21.29 -5.05 -0.36
CA SER A 106 -22.63 -5.64 -0.21
C SER A 106 -23.75 -4.64 0.12
N GLY A 107 -23.44 -3.34 0.26
CA GLY A 107 -24.35 -2.35 0.87
C GLY A 107 -24.72 -1.13 0.03
N LYS A 108 -24.12 -0.90 -1.14
CA LYS A 108 -24.48 0.23 -2.01
C LYS A 108 -25.55 -0.19 -3.01
N SER A 109 -26.82 0.04 -2.65
CA SER A 109 -27.93 -0.13 -3.59
C SER A 109 -27.69 0.74 -4.83
N ARG A 110 -27.88 0.12 -6.00
CA ARG A 110 -28.22 0.85 -7.23
C ARG A 110 -29.58 1.55 -7.06
#